data_AF-A0A179UCW3-F1
#
_entry.id   AF-A0A179UCW3-F1
#
_cell.length_a   1.000
_cell.length_b   1.000
_cell.length_c   1.000
_cell.angle_alpha   90.00
_cell.angle_beta   90.00
_cell.angle_gamma   90.00
#
_symmetry.space_group_name_H-M   'P 1'
#
loop_
_entity.id
_entity.type
_entity.pdbx_description
1 polymer ?
#
loop_
_entity_poly.entity_id
_entity_poly.type
_entity_poly.pdbx_seq_one_letter_code
_entity_poly.pdbx_strand_id
1 'polypeptide(L)'
;MSAPAIHRHHKSQSCLLPLLSAHLPYSGPLFRRIQHSLIYPSETAQILATFPPAPTAASVNAYSPWLVVSVDVYAGSETQMWLYSSVEAGASVPSIQEWAAIEELPLAIGQWSKLVLEPEIVVEI
;
A
#
# COMPACT_ATOMS: atom_id res chain seq x y z
N MET A 1 -9.18 13.78 14.26
CA MET A 1 -8.69 13.62 12.88
C MET A 1 -9.70 12.76 12.14
N SER A 2 -10.22 13.20 10.98
CA SER A 2 -11.11 12.37 10.17
C SER A 2 -10.33 11.19 9.60
N ALA A 3 -10.94 10.01 9.52
CA ALA A 3 -10.32 8.87 8.85
C ALA A 3 -10.07 9.21 7.36
N PRO A 4 -8.92 8.81 6.78
CA PRO A 4 -8.68 8.98 5.35
C PRO A 4 -9.68 8.15 4.56
N ALA A 5 -10.32 8.78 3.57
CA ALA A 5 -11.27 8.09 2.69
C ALA A 5 -10.53 7.14 1.75
N ILE A 6 -11.06 5.91 1.62
CA ILE A 6 -10.55 4.90 0.69
C ILE A 6 -11.52 4.79 -0.48
N HIS A 7 -11.01 4.94 -1.69
CA HIS A 7 -11.80 4.97 -2.90
C HIS A 7 -11.46 3.80 -3.81
N ARG A 8 -12.47 3.21 -4.46
CA ARG A 8 -12.30 2.17 -5.48
C ARG A 8 -11.98 2.80 -6.85
N HIS A 9 -11.00 2.25 -7.55
CA HIS A 9 -10.55 2.71 -8.86
C HIS A 9 -10.86 1.66 -9.94
N HIS A 10 -12.06 1.73 -10.52
CA HIS A 10 -12.52 0.79 -11.56
C HIS A 10 -11.85 1.00 -12.93
N LYS A 11 -11.33 2.21 -13.21
CA LYS A 11 -10.60 2.54 -14.44
C LYS A 11 -9.14 2.86 -14.12
N SER A 12 -8.46 1.91 -13.51
CA SER A 12 -7.08 2.07 -13.04
C SER A 12 -6.11 2.47 -14.15
N GLN A 13 -6.32 2.03 -15.39
CA GLN A 13 -5.37 2.32 -16.48
C GLN A 13 -5.26 3.80 -16.84
N SER A 14 -6.36 4.56 -16.78
CA SER A 14 -6.38 5.94 -17.26
C SER A 14 -5.78 6.93 -16.26
N CYS A 15 -5.84 6.60 -14.96
CA CYS A 15 -5.46 7.52 -13.89
C CYS A 15 -4.24 7.02 -13.10
N LEU A 16 -4.19 5.72 -12.78
CA LEU A 16 -3.17 5.18 -11.88
C LEU A 16 -1.88 4.81 -12.60
N LEU A 17 -1.92 4.28 -13.82
CA LEU A 17 -0.69 3.93 -14.54
C LEU A 17 0.19 5.16 -14.82
N PRO A 18 -0.33 6.31 -15.31
CA PRO A 18 0.50 7.51 -15.45
C PRO A 18 1.06 7.98 -14.12
N LEU A 19 0.25 8.00 -13.06
CA LEU A 19 0.68 8.40 -11.72
C LEU A 19 1.80 7.51 -11.18
N LEU A 20 1.63 6.18 -11.23
CA LEU A 20 2.63 5.23 -10.77
C LEU A 20 3.88 5.28 -11.64
N SER A 21 3.78 5.55 -12.95
CA SER A 21 4.96 5.65 -13.82
C SER A 21 5.92 6.76 -13.41
N ALA A 22 5.41 7.88 -12.89
CA ALA A 22 6.23 8.98 -12.36
C ALA A 22 7.00 8.63 -11.07
N HIS A 23 6.64 7.51 -10.43
CA HIS A 23 7.21 7.02 -9.19
C HIS A 23 8.09 5.76 -9.38
N LEU A 24 8.43 5.42 -10.63
CA LEU A 24 9.36 4.35 -10.92
C LEU A 24 10.77 4.71 -10.43
N PRO A 25 11.58 3.73 -9.98
CA PRO A 25 11.32 2.29 -9.99
C PRO A 25 10.48 1.77 -8.81
N TYR A 26 10.26 2.58 -7.77
CA TYR A 26 9.65 2.14 -6.50
C TYR A 26 8.20 1.65 -6.64
N SER A 27 7.45 2.23 -7.56
CA SER A 27 6.08 1.79 -7.88
C SER A 27 6.01 0.55 -8.77
N GLY A 28 7.15 0.05 -9.28
CA GLY A 28 7.26 -0.99 -10.30
C GLY A 28 6.43 -2.25 -10.02
N PRO A 29 6.52 -2.85 -8.82
CA PRO A 29 5.69 -3.99 -8.40
C PRO A 29 4.19 -3.78 -8.66
N LEU A 30 3.61 -2.70 -8.11
CA LEU A 30 2.19 -2.38 -8.25
C LEU A 30 1.85 -1.99 -9.70
N PHE A 31 2.71 -1.20 -10.35
CA PHE A 31 2.54 -0.81 -11.74
C PHE A 31 2.40 -2.03 -12.64
N ARG A 32 3.29 -3.02 -12.50
CA ARG A 32 3.25 -4.28 -13.26
C ARG A 32 1.99 -5.07 -12.94
N ARG A 33 1.58 -5.14 -11.67
CA ARG A 33 0.36 -5.86 -11.26
C ARG A 33 -0.89 -5.26 -11.91
N ILE A 34 -1.02 -3.94 -11.94
CA ILE A 34 -2.14 -3.27 -12.61
C ILE A 34 -2.09 -3.54 -14.12
N GLN A 35 -0.92 -3.46 -14.76
CA GLN A 35 -0.80 -3.82 -16.17
C GLN A 35 -1.20 -5.27 -16.44
N HIS A 36 -0.77 -6.21 -15.60
CA HIS A 36 -1.14 -7.62 -15.70
C HIS A 36 -2.65 -7.81 -15.61
N SER A 37 -3.34 -7.09 -14.71
CA SER A 37 -4.81 -7.19 -14.57
C SER A 37 -5.59 -6.71 -15.80
N LEU A 38 -4.98 -5.94 -16.71
CA LEU A 38 -5.62 -5.54 -17.97
C LEU A 38 -5.66 -6.69 -18.98
N ILE A 39 -4.69 -7.60 -18.92
CA ILE A 39 -4.57 -8.76 -19.82
C ILE A 39 -5.24 -9.98 -19.19
N TYR A 40 -5.05 -10.15 -17.88
CA TYR A 40 -5.54 -11.26 -17.07
C TYR A 40 -6.36 -10.70 -15.89
N PRO A 41 -7.61 -10.29 -16.13
CA PRO A 41 -8.45 -9.74 -15.08
C PRO A 41 -8.80 -10.82 -14.06
N SER A 42 -8.86 -10.42 -12.80
CA SER A 42 -9.42 -11.22 -11.71
C SER A 42 -10.75 -10.59 -11.30
N GLU A 43 -11.79 -11.42 -11.17
CA GLU A 43 -13.13 -10.97 -10.77
C GLU A 43 -13.17 -10.46 -9.33
N THR A 44 -12.25 -10.93 -8.49
CA THR A 44 -12.16 -10.60 -7.08
C THR A 44 -11.19 -9.47 -6.78
N ALA A 45 -10.33 -9.12 -7.73
CA ALA A 45 -9.35 -8.07 -7.56
C ALA A 45 -9.99 -6.67 -7.48
N GLN A 46 -9.54 -5.89 -6.51
CA GLN A 46 -9.92 -4.50 -6.32
C GLN A 46 -8.69 -3.62 -6.30
N ILE A 47 -8.80 -2.43 -6.89
CA ILE A 47 -7.79 -1.39 -6.80
C ILE A 47 -8.36 -0.27 -5.95
N LEU A 48 -7.66 0.06 -4.87
CA LEU A 48 -8.07 1.06 -3.89
C LEU A 48 -7.00 2.15 -3.79
N ALA A 49 -7.42 3.39 -3.52
CA ALA A 49 -6.50 4.48 -3.26
C ALA A 49 -7.07 5.46 -2.23
N THR A 50 -6.19 6.27 -1.63
CA THR A 50 -6.56 7.33 -0.66
C THR A 50 -7.02 8.63 -1.32
N PHE A 51 -7.23 8.62 -2.63
CA PHE A 51 -7.74 9.75 -3.40
C PHE A 51 -8.86 9.28 -4.33
N PRO A 52 -9.84 10.14 -4.65
CA PRO A 52 -10.98 9.77 -5.46
C PRO A 52 -10.56 9.43 -6.90
N PRO A 53 -11.28 8.53 -7.58
CA PRO A 53 -11.14 8.27 -9.02
C PRO A 53 -11.69 9.47 -9.80
N ALA A 54 -10.97 10.59 -9.80
CA ALA A 54 -11.35 11.76 -10.58
C ALA A 54 -10.73 11.68 -11.98
N PRO A 55 -11.43 12.18 -13.02
CA PRO A 55 -10.74 12.53 -14.25
C PRO A 55 -9.75 13.65 -13.89
N THR A 56 -8.50 13.50 -14.32
CA THR A 56 -7.38 14.44 -14.18
C THR A 56 -6.52 14.32 -12.90
N ALA A 57 -5.20 14.23 -13.13
CA ALA A 57 -4.11 14.20 -12.15
C ALA A 57 -4.06 15.40 -11.17
N ALA A 58 -4.92 16.41 -11.36
CA ALA A 58 -5.00 17.61 -10.52
C ALA A 58 -5.68 17.39 -9.15
N SER A 59 -6.34 16.25 -8.92
CA SER A 59 -7.02 15.95 -7.65
C SER A 59 -6.11 15.36 -6.57
N VAL A 60 -4.96 14.80 -6.96
CA VAL A 60 -3.95 14.33 -6.02
C VAL A 60 -3.09 15.54 -5.67
N ASN A 61 -3.31 16.10 -4.48
CA ASN A 61 -2.42 17.13 -3.96
C ASN A 61 -1.01 16.54 -3.87
N ALA A 62 -0.08 17.00 -4.70
CA ALA A 62 1.29 16.50 -4.78
C ALA A 62 2.04 16.58 -3.44
N TYR A 63 1.59 17.45 -2.53
CA TYR A 63 2.17 17.63 -1.20
C TYR A 63 1.57 16.71 -0.12
N SER A 64 0.47 16.00 -0.41
CA SER A 64 -0.15 15.08 0.55
C SER A 64 0.28 13.64 0.25
N PRO A 65 0.68 12.85 1.27
CA PRO A 65 0.99 11.45 1.06
C PRO A 65 -0.24 10.70 0.57
N TRP A 66 -0.04 9.79 -0.38
CA TRP A 66 -1.09 8.96 -0.92
C TRP A 66 -0.66 7.50 -1.05
N LEU A 67 -1.65 6.61 -1.01
CA LEU A 67 -1.46 5.16 -1.13
C LEU A 67 -2.33 4.64 -2.27
N VAL A 68 -1.79 3.67 -3.00
CA VAL A 68 -2.55 2.86 -3.97
C VAL A 68 -2.26 1.40 -3.67
N VAL A 69 -3.29 0.57 -3.68
CA VAL A 69 -3.18 -0.86 -3.44
C VAL A 69 -3.99 -1.65 -4.46
N SER A 70 -3.40 -2.72 -4.98
CA SER A 70 -4.13 -3.79 -5.65
C SER A 70 -4.31 -4.92 -4.64
N VAL A 71 -5.56 -5.29 -4.36
CA VAL A 71 -5.94 -6.35 -3.43
C VAL A 71 -6.70 -7.42 -4.19
N ASP A 72 -6.36 -8.67 -3.95
CA ASP A 72 -7.06 -9.85 -4.43
C ASP A 72 -6.99 -10.95 -3.36
N VAL A 73 -7.86 -10.85 -2.36
CA VAL A 73 -7.84 -11.73 -1.17
C VAL A 73 -8.16 -13.19 -1.53
N TYR A 74 -8.89 -13.41 -2.62
CA TYR A 74 -9.31 -14.74 -3.07
C TYR A 74 -8.34 -15.37 -4.07
N ALA A 75 -7.18 -14.76 -4.30
CA ALA A 75 -6.12 -15.33 -5.14
C ALA A 75 -5.46 -16.60 -4.56
N GLY A 76 -5.93 -17.11 -3.42
CA GLY A 76 -5.41 -18.32 -2.80
C GLY A 76 -4.04 -18.10 -2.17
N SER A 77 -3.07 -18.96 -2.52
CA SER A 77 -1.68 -18.92 -2.03
C SER A 77 -0.80 -17.87 -2.71
N GLU A 78 -1.33 -17.13 -3.68
CA GLU A 78 -0.61 -16.07 -4.39
C GLU A 78 -0.54 -14.77 -3.57
N THR A 79 0.30 -13.82 -4.01
CA THR A 79 0.39 -12.49 -3.40
C THR A 79 -0.94 -11.75 -3.48
N GLN A 80 -1.63 -11.66 -2.35
CA GLN A 80 -2.97 -11.08 -2.23
C GLN A 80 -2.98 -9.54 -2.24
N MET A 81 -1.85 -8.88 -1.99
CA MET A 81 -1.78 -7.43 -1.91
C MET A 81 -0.48 -6.88 -2.49
N TRP A 82 -0.61 -5.83 -3.31
CA TRP A 82 0.48 -5.01 -3.81
C TRP A 82 0.20 -3.57 -3.41
N LEU A 83 1.06 -2.98 -2.58
CA LEU A 83 0.88 -1.63 -2.06
C LEU A 83 2.00 -0.72 -2.57
N TYR A 84 1.66 0.52 -2.86
CA TYR A 84 2.62 1.60 -3.09
C TYR A 84 2.24 2.81 -2.26
N SER A 85 3.23 3.41 -1.61
CA SER A 85 3.10 4.71 -0.95
C SER A 85 3.91 5.78 -1.68
N SER A 86 3.33 6.97 -1.84
CA SER A 86 4.01 8.09 -2.51
C SER A 86 5.30 8.52 -1.82
N VAL A 87 5.46 8.21 -0.53
CA VAL A 87 6.65 8.54 0.25
C VAL A 87 7.79 7.52 0.10
N GLU A 88 7.55 6.35 -0.50
CA GLU A 88 8.57 5.31 -0.73
C GLU A 88 9.78 5.87 -1.49
N ALA A 89 9.54 6.74 -2.48
CA ALA A 89 10.61 7.31 -3.29
C ALA A 89 11.50 8.31 -2.53
N GLY A 90 11.00 8.88 -1.42
CA GLY A 90 11.73 9.81 -0.56
C GLY A 90 12.24 9.18 0.73
N ALA A 91 11.89 7.92 1.01
CA ALA A 91 12.35 7.20 2.17
C ALA A 91 13.76 6.65 1.91
N SER A 92 14.75 7.23 2.58
CA SER A 92 16.07 6.61 2.69
C SER A 92 15.96 5.42 3.65
N VAL A 93 16.18 4.21 3.16
CA VAL A 93 16.39 3.05 4.04
C VAL A 93 17.69 3.33 4.81
N PRO A 94 17.66 3.35 6.15
CA PRO A 94 18.90 3.50 6.91
C PRO A 94 19.86 2.39 6.50
N SER A 95 21.13 2.73 6.32
CA SER A 95 22.19 1.74 6.18
C SER A 95 22.18 0.79 7.38
N ILE A 96 22.71 -0.42 7.20
CA ILE A 96 22.83 -1.42 8.28
C ILE A 96 23.56 -0.83 9.50
N GLN A 97 24.47 0.12 9.29
CA GLN A 97 25.18 0.84 10.35
C GLN A 97 24.26 1.80 11.11
N GLU A 98 23.36 2.49 10.42
CA GLU A 98 22.35 3.36 11.04
C GLU A 98 21.28 2.52 11.78
N TRP A 99 20.93 1.34 11.28
CA TRP A 99 20.07 0.39 12.00
C TRP A 99 20.70 -0.09 13.31
N ALA A 100 21.99 -0.43 13.31
CA ALA A 100 22.72 -0.80 14.52
C ALA A 100 22.77 0.35 15.54
N ALA A 101 22.87 1.60 15.09
CA ALA A 101 22.81 2.77 15.96
C ALA A 101 21.40 3.05 16.52
N ILE A 102 20.34 2.65 15.81
CA ILE A 102 18.94 2.75 16.27
C ILE A 102 18.63 1.69 17.33
N GLU A 103 19.20 0.48 17.24
CA GLU A 103 19.06 -0.56 18.27
C GLU A 103 19.74 -0.19 19.60
N GLU A 104 20.76 0.67 19.59
CA GLU A 104 21.45 1.17 20.79
C GLU A 104 20.69 2.31 21.51
N LEU A 105 19.58 2.81 20.95
CA LEU A 105 18.72 3.80 21.62
C LEU A 105 17.76 3.12 22.62
N PRO A 106 17.68 3.56 23.88
CA PRO A 106 16.75 2.98 24.85
C PRO A 106 15.29 3.22 24.45
N LEU A 107 14.63 2.14 24.00
CA LEU A 107 13.21 1.81 24.17
C LEU A 107 12.16 2.91 23.83
N ALA A 108 11.72 2.93 22.58
CA ALA A 108 10.31 3.17 22.23
C ALA A 108 9.62 1.91 21.66
N ILE A 109 10.24 0.73 21.84
CA ILE A 109 9.70 -0.58 21.42
C ILE A 109 8.56 -1.05 22.36
N GLY A 110 8.33 -0.38 23.49
CA GLY A 110 7.26 -0.71 24.43
C GLY A 110 5.82 -0.51 23.90
N GLN A 111 5.64 0.13 22.74
CA GLN A 111 4.30 0.46 22.23
C GLN A 111 3.77 -0.51 21.15
N TRP A 112 4.63 -1.33 20.54
CA TRP A 112 4.22 -2.26 19.48
C TRP A 112 3.84 -3.66 19.99
N SER A 113 4.26 -4.03 21.21
CA SER A 113 3.89 -5.31 21.82
C SER A 113 2.42 -5.40 22.23
N LYS A 114 1.65 -4.30 22.17
CA LYS A 114 0.25 -4.25 22.62
C LYS A 114 -0.79 -4.51 21.51
N LEU A 115 -0.36 -4.78 20.27
CA LEU A 115 -1.26 -5.02 19.13
C LEU A 115 -1.18 -6.43 18.55
N VAL A 116 -0.48 -7.37 19.18
CA VAL A 116 -0.65 -8.81 18.90
C VAL A 116 -1.94 -9.24 19.59
N LEU A 117 -3.04 -9.19 18.84
CA LEU A 117 -4.29 -9.84 19.23
C LEU A 117 -4.08 -11.35 19.15
N GLU A 118 -3.78 -11.98 20.28
CA GLU A 118 -3.92 -13.43 20.45
C GLU A 118 -5.40 -13.81 20.23
N PRO A 119 -5.72 -14.82 19.41
CA PRO A 119 -7.09 -15.32 19.32
C PRO A 119 -7.44 -16.12 20.58
N GLU A 120 -8.36 -15.61 21.40
CA GLU A 120 -9.02 -16.41 22.45
C GLU A 120 -9.84 -17.53 21.78
N ILE A 121 -9.29 -18.74 21.79
CA ILE A 121 -10.06 -19.95 21.49
C ILE A 121 -10.82 -20.31 22.78
N VAL A 122 -12.07 -19.85 22.88
CA VAL A 122 -13.01 -20.35 23.89
C VAL A 122 -13.58 -21.67 23.38
N VAL A 123 -13.10 -22.77 23.96
CA VAL A 123 -13.78 -24.07 23.93
C VAL A 123 -14.64 -24.14 25.18
N GLU A 124 -15.96 -23.99 25.03
CA GLU A 124 -16.91 -24.45 26.04
C GLU A 124 -17.35 -25.88 25.72
N ILE A 125 -17.30 -26.73 26.73
CA ILE A 125 -17.74 -28.14 26.78
C ILE A 125 -19.13 -28.17 27.42
#